data_AF-A0A9N9RFT0-F1
#
_entry.id   AF-A0A9N9RFT0-F1
#
_cell.length_a   1.000
_cell.length_b   1.000
_cell.length_c   1.000
_cell.angle_alpha   90.00
_cell.angle_beta   90.00
_cell.angle_gamma   90.00
#
_symmetry.space_group_name_H-M   'P 1'
#
loop_
_entity.id
_entity.type
_entity.pdbx_description
1 polymer ?
#
loop_
_entity_poly.entity_id
_entity_poly.type
_entity_poly.pdbx_seq_one_letter_code
_entity_poly.pdbx_strand_id
1 'polypeptide(L)'
;MPPNCRFYCNCVKDQCLKLNTRYDMVIADPPWWNKYIRRLKSANEKLSYSMMYNDDIANLPIKNLLSENCLVAVWCTNASSCIEAVKHLIFPSWGVEYVTTWYWLKITVDLEPICVFNSGCNKQPYERLMIGKVGQVNNVPEERIIVSIPSALHSHKPPLLDLLTPYVNAEKPEVLELFARYLLPNTTSVGYEPLKWQHESLYEMVENKNC
;
A
#
# COMPACT_ATOMS: atom_id res chain seq x y z
N MET A 1 -14.34 4.36 14.72
CA MET A 1 -13.23 3.43 14.39
C MET A 1 -13.83 2.20 13.73
N PRO A 2 -13.23 1.66 12.66
CA PRO A 2 -13.70 0.41 12.03
C PRO A 2 -13.72 -0.76 13.03
N PRO A 3 -14.61 -1.75 12.86
CA PRO A 3 -14.69 -2.89 13.76
C PRO A 3 -13.39 -3.73 13.74
N ASN A 4 -12.97 -4.16 14.93
CA ASN A 4 -11.80 -5.02 15.16
C ASN A 4 -10.47 -4.52 14.57
N CYS A 5 -10.34 -3.23 14.26
CA CYS A 5 -9.06 -2.68 13.82
C CYS A 5 -8.07 -2.63 14.99
N ARG A 6 -6.80 -2.90 14.70
CA ARG A 6 -5.66 -2.65 15.61
C ARG A 6 -4.73 -1.68 14.91
N PHE A 7 -4.09 -0.78 15.64
CA PHE A 7 -3.10 0.10 15.02
C PHE A 7 -1.96 0.47 15.94
N TYR A 8 -0.83 0.82 15.33
CA TYR A 8 0.37 1.24 16.02
C TYR A 8 0.94 2.48 15.32
N CYS A 9 0.89 3.63 16.00
CA CYS A 9 1.52 4.88 15.58
C CYS A 9 3.02 4.82 15.89
N ASN A 10 3.82 4.16 15.06
CA ASN A 10 5.23 3.94 15.31
C ASN A 10 6.03 3.70 14.00
N CYS A 11 7.36 3.72 14.13
CA CYS A 11 8.25 3.24 13.09
C CYS A 11 7.90 1.80 12.70
N VAL A 12 7.70 1.55 11.39
CA VAL A 12 7.35 0.22 10.87
C VAL A 12 8.40 -0.83 11.25
N LYS A 13 9.69 -0.50 11.13
CA LYS A 13 10.79 -1.42 11.47
C LYS A 13 10.72 -1.87 12.93
N ASP A 14 10.60 -0.91 13.85
CA ASP A 14 10.60 -1.19 15.29
C ASP A 14 9.33 -1.93 15.71
N GLN A 15 8.19 -1.59 15.09
CA GLN A 15 6.93 -2.24 15.40
C GLN A 15 6.90 -3.67 14.87
N CYS A 16 7.42 -3.94 13.68
CA CYS A 16 7.52 -5.30 13.14
C CYS A 16 8.31 -6.24 14.06
N LEU A 17 9.33 -5.75 14.78
CA LEU A 17 10.08 -6.53 15.77
C LEU A 17 9.27 -6.88 17.03
N LYS A 18 8.20 -6.13 17.32
CA LYS A 18 7.36 -6.28 18.51
C LYS A 18 6.08 -7.08 18.25
N LEU A 19 5.72 -7.26 16.98
CA LEU A 19 4.55 -8.05 16.59
C LEU A 19 4.87 -9.54 16.76
N ASN A 20 3.95 -10.26 17.40
CA ASN A 20 4.06 -11.70 17.65
C ASN A 20 3.03 -12.52 16.85
N THR A 21 2.25 -11.86 15.99
CA THR A 21 1.22 -12.47 15.14
C THR A 21 1.80 -12.70 13.74
N ARG A 22 1.47 -13.84 13.14
CA ARG A 22 1.70 -14.09 11.72
C ARG A 22 0.45 -13.72 10.93
N TYR A 23 0.65 -13.22 9.73
CA TYR A 23 -0.39 -12.65 8.88
C TYR A 23 -0.50 -13.43 7.58
N ASP A 24 -1.74 -13.66 7.15
CA ASP A 24 -2.07 -14.34 5.91
C ASP A 24 -2.13 -13.37 4.72
N MET A 25 -2.26 -12.08 5.02
CA MET A 25 -2.18 -11.01 4.05
C MET A 25 -1.34 -9.85 4.59
N VAL A 26 -0.39 -9.38 3.79
CA VAL A 26 0.37 -8.16 4.06
C VAL A 26 0.19 -7.17 2.93
N ILE A 27 -0.24 -5.96 3.24
CA ILE A 27 -0.35 -4.83 2.30
C ILE A 27 0.66 -3.76 2.73
N ALA A 28 1.43 -3.19 1.80
CA ALA A 28 2.34 -2.10 2.10
C ALA A 28 2.27 -0.98 1.07
N ASP A 29 2.31 0.28 1.52
CA ASP A 29 2.56 1.47 0.67
C ASP A 29 3.84 2.19 1.13
N PRO A 30 5.03 1.65 0.86
CA PRO A 30 6.28 2.23 1.34
C PRO A 30 6.47 3.67 0.86
N PRO A 31 7.08 4.54 1.67
CA PRO A 31 7.41 5.90 1.26
C PRO A 31 8.64 5.89 0.34
N TRP A 32 8.45 5.44 -0.91
CA TRP A 32 9.52 5.26 -1.89
C TRP A 32 10.40 6.49 -2.03
N TRP A 33 11.71 6.25 -2.14
CA TRP A 33 12.67 7.31 -2.45
C TRP A 33 12.34 7.98 -3.79
N ASN A 34 12.19 9.30 -3.75
CA ASN A 34 11.87 10.09 -4.94
C ASN A 34 12.74 11.35 -4.98
N LYS A 35 13.52 11.51 -6.06
CA LYS A 35 14.43 12.65 -6.28
C LYS A 35 13.70 14.01 -6.25
N TYR A 36 12.44 14.07 -6.71
CA TYR A 36 11.62 15.28 -6.67
C TYR A 36 11.21 15.64 -5.23
N ILE A 37 10.74 14.66 -4.45
CA ILE A 37 10.38 14.86 -3.04
C ILE A 37 11.61 15.24 -2.21
N ARG A 38 12.79 14.70 -2.52
CA ARG A 38 14.05 15.15 -1.93
C ARG A 38 14.33 16.63 -2.17
N ARG A 39 14.14 17.11 -3.41
CA ARG A 39 14.34 18.53 -3.75
C ARG A 39 13.35 19.42 -3.01
N LEU A 40 12.10 18.97 -2.85
CA LEU A 40 11.10 19.64 -2.02
C LEU A 40 11.50 19.68 -0.54
N LYS A 41 12.00 18.56 0.02
CA LYS A 41 12.51 18.51 1.40
C LYS A 41 13.63 19.52 1.64
N SER A 42 14.58 19.60 0.70
CA SER A 42 15.68 20.58 0.78
C SER A 42 15.19 22.03 0.68
N ALA A 43 14.03 22.28 0.07
CA ALA A 43 13.45 23.62 -0.05
C ALA A 43 12.51 23.96 1.12
N ASN A 44 11.80 22.99 1.69
CA ASN A 44 10.89 23.16 2.82
C ASN A 44 10.65 21.82 3.53
N GLU A 45 11.18 21.69 4.74
CA GLU A 45 11.15 20.43 5.50
C GLU A 45 9.72 19.96 5.82
N LYS A 46 8.79 20.89 6.00
CA LYS A 46 7.36 20.62 6.28
C LYS A 46 6.58 20.04 5.10
N LEU A 47 7.11 20.13 3.88
CA LEU A 47 6.45 19.65 2.66
C LEU A 47 6.84 18.22 2.28
N SER A 48 7.62 17.52 3.10
CA SER A 48 8.15 16.19 2.77
C SER A 48 7.84 15.14 3.84
N TYR A 49 7.52 13.92 3.40
CA TYR A 49 7.49 12.73 4.27
C TYR A 49 8.88 12.08 4.33
N SER A 50 9.16 11.30 5.38
CA SER A 50 10.38 10.49 5.47
C SER A 50 10.36 9.41 4.39
N MET A 51 11.16 9.60 3.35
CA MET A 51 11.36 8.60 2.31
C MET A 51 12.29 7.48 2.80
N MET A 52 12.13 6.29 2.23
CA MET A 52 12.99 5.14 2.48
C MET A 52 13.73 4.72 1.23
N TYR A 53 14.99 4.32 1.38
CA TYR A 53 15.72 3.65 0.32
C TYR A 53 15.21 2.22 0.14
N ASN A 54 15.42 1.66 -1.05
CA ASN A 54 14.99 0.29 -1.36
C ASN A 54 15.60 -0.73 -0.38
N ASP A 55 16.87 -0.54 0.00
CA ASP A 55 17.55 -1.39 0.99
C ASP A 55 16.91 -1.29 2.38
N ASP A 56 16.46 -0.11 2.80
CA ASP A 56 15.78 0.06 4.09
C ASP A 56 14.44 -0.69 4.11
N ILE A 57 13.71 -0.69 2.99
CA ILE A 57 12.45 -1.42 2.83
C ILE A 57 12.73 -2.93 2.84
N ALA A 58 13.75 -3.39 2.10
CA ALA A 58 14.14 -4.79 2.06
C ALA A 58 14.58 -5.32 3.44
N ASN A 59 15.22 -4.48 4.24
CA ASN A 59 15.67 -4.79 5.61
C ASN A 59 14.57 -4.76 6.67
N LEU A 60 13.32 -4.48 6.31
CA LEU A 60 12.21 -4.60 7.26
C LEU A 60 12.08 -6.05 7.75
N PRO A 61 11.91 -6.30 9.06
CA PRO A 61 11.90 -7.65 9.63
C PRO A 61 10.52 -8.31 9.45
N ILE A 62 9.97 -8.28 8.24
CA ILE A 62 8.62 -8.79 7.97
C ILE A 62 8.58 -10.30 7.80
N LYS A 63 9.70 -10.93 7.44
CA LYS A 63 9.77 -12.37 7.13
C LYS A 63 9.19 -13.24 8.26
N ASN A 64 9.40 -12.84 9.51
CA ASN A 64 8.90 -13.56 10.69
C ASN A 64 7.40 -13.31 10.97
N LEU A 65 6.80 -12.33 10.28
CA LEU A 65 5.39 -11.98 10.38
C LEU A 65 4.55 -12.62 9.27
N LEU A 66 5.16 -13.22 8.25
CA LEU A 66 4.43 -13.91 7.19
C LEU A 66 4.00 -15.30 7.69
N SER A 67 2.74 -15.69 7.47
CA SER A 67 2.31 -17.08 7.70
C SER A 67 2.92 -18.02 6.65
N GLU A 68 2.73 -19.34 6.82
CA GLU A 68 3.22 -20.34 5.85
C GLU A 68 2.61 -20.13 4.46
N ASN A 69 1.39 -19.60 4.41
CA ASN A 69 0.61 -19.31 3.21
C ASN A 69 0.16 -17.85 3.25
N CYS A 70 0.97 -16.96 2.71
CA CYS A 70 0.78 -15.52 2.86
C CYS A 70 0.74 -14.83 1.49
N LEU A 71 -0.25 -13.97 1.27
CA LEU A 71 -0.31 -13.07 0.13
C LEU A 71 0.29 -11.71 0.50
N VAL A 72 1.24 -11.22 -0.29
CA VAL A 72 1.91 -9.94 -0.05
C VAL A 72 1.65 -9.01 -1.22
N ALA A 73 1.11 -7.82 -0.95
CA ALA A 73 0.81 -6.82 -1.95
C ALA A 73 1.49 -5.49 -1.60
N VAL A 74 2.30 -4.97 -2.52
CA VAL A 74 3.07 -3.75 -2.32
C VAL A 74 2.73 -2.72 -3.40
N TRP A 75 2.21 -1.57 -2.97
CA TRP A 75 2.06 -0.42 -3.85
C TRP A 75 3.44 0.07 -4.27
N CYS A 76 3.63 0.23 -5.59
CA CYS A 76 4.88 0.64 -6.18
C CYS A 76 4.67 1.75 -7.20
N THR A 77 5.60 2.69 -7.21
CA THR A 77 5.62 3.77 -8.21
C THR A 77 5.99 3.22 -9.59
N ASN A 78 5.82 4.02 -10.64
CA ASN A 78 6.27 3.66 -11.99
C ASN A 78 7.78 3.80 -12.23
N ALA A 79 8.56 4.16 -11.21
CA ALA A 79 10.01 4.22 -11.34
C ALA A 79 10.59 2.81 -11.50
N SER A 80 11.33 2.56 -12.58
CA SER A 80 11.96 1.26 -12.85
C SER A 80 12.82 0.78 -11.68
N SER A 81 13.56 1.67 -11.03
CA SER A 81 14.37 1.33 -9.85
C SER A 81 13.55 0.80 -8.66
N CYS A 82 12.31 1.24 -8.48
CA CYS A 82 11.43 0.72 -7.43
C CYS A 82 10.84 -0.63 -7.85
N ILE A 83 10.44 -0.77 -9.11
CA ILE A 83 9.88 -2.01 -9.66
C ILE A 83 10.91 -3.15 -9.57
N GLU A 84 12.12 -2.90 -10.05
CA GLU A 84 13.21 -3.88 -9.99
C GLU A 84 13.60 -4.22 -8.55
N ALA A 85 13.62 -3.21 -7.66
CA ALA A 85 13.88 -3.47 -6.25
C ALA A 85 12.80 -4.32 -5.59
N VAL A 86 11.52 -4.12 -5.90
CA VAL A 86 10.46 -4.99 -5.37
C VAL A 86 10.69 -6.44 -5.78
N LYS A 87 10.93 -6.67 -7.08
CA LYS A 87 11.08 -8.02 -7.65
C LYS A 87 12.37 -8.74 -7.22
N HIS A 88 13.48 -8.02 -7.18
CA HIS A 88 14.82 -8.62 -7.11
C HIS A 88 15.56 -8.36 -5.81
N LEU A 89 15.04 -7.49 -4.93
CA LEU A 89 15.63 -7.20 -3.64
C LEU A 89 14.62 -7.41 -2.50
N ILE A 90 13.54 -6.64 -2.46
CA ILE A 90 12.60 -6.59 -1.34
C ILE A 90 11.85 -7.91 -1.17
N PHE A 91 11.20 -8.42 -2.22
CA PHE A 91 10.50 -9.71 -2.14
C PHE A 91 11.45 -10.86 -1.77
N PRO A 92 12.62 -11.03 -2.43
CA PRO A 92 13.61 -12.02 -2.02
C PRO A 92 14.07 -11.88 -0.56
N SER A 93 14.37 -10.67 -0.09
CA SER A 93 14.77 -10.41 1.31
C SER A 93 13.68 -10.80 2.31
N TRP A 94 12.42 -10.64 1.94
CA TRP A 94 11.26 -11.02 2.74
C TRP A 94 10.91 -12.51 2.65
N GLY A 95 11.52 -13.25 1.71
CA GLY A 95 11.16 -14.65 1.41
C GLY A 95 9.87 -14.78 0.61
N VAL A 96 9.51 -13.75 -0.16
CA VAL A 96 8.32 -13.67 -0.99
C VAL A 96 8.69 -13.97 -2.44
N GLU A 97 7.91 -14.83 -3.08
CA GLU A 97 7.97 -15.09 -4.52
C GLU A 97 7.11 -14.06 -5.26
N TYR A 98 7.64 -13.40 -6.28
CA TYR A 98 6.85 -12.53 -7.15
C TYR A 98 5.84 -13.35 -7.97
N VAL A 99 4.58 -12.91 -8.01
CA VAL A 99 3.50 -13.56 -8.76
C VAL A 99 3.07 -12.71 -9.95
N THR A 100 2.61 -11.48 -9.70
CA THR A 100 2.03 -10.62 -10.73
C THR A 100 2.08 -9.13 -10.35
N THR A 101 1.77 -8.27 -11.31
CA THR A 101 1.53 -6.84 -11.11
C THR A 101 0.12 -6.49 -11.56
N TRP A 102 -0.68 -5.96 -10.64
CA TRP A 102 -1.92 -5.28 -10.97
C TRP A 102 -1.70 -3.78 -11.10
N TYR A 103 -2.68 -3.11 -11.70
CA TYR A 103 -2.62 -1.68 -11.99
C TYR A 103 -3.81 -0.97 -11.37
N TRP A 104 -3.58 0.17 -10.74
CA TRP A 104 -4.66 1.07 -10.38
C TRP A 104 -4.69 2.25 -11.35
N LEU A 105 -5.63 2.24 -12.29
CA LEU A 105 -5.89 3.34 -13.22
C LEU A 105 -6.79 4.38 -12.56
N LYS A 106 -6.34 5.62 -12.59
CA LYS A 106 -7.02 6.79 -12.04
C LYS A 106 -7.74 7.52 -13.16
N ILE A 107 -9.05 7.70 -12.96
CA ILE A 107 -9.94 8.36 -13.92
C ILE A 107 -10.63 9.58 -13.30
N THR A 108 -11.17 10.46 -14.14
CA THR A 108 -12.08 11.54 -13.76
C THR A 108 -13.51 11.02 -13.61
N VAL A 109 -14.42 11.88 -13.15
CA VAL A 109 -15.87 11.61 -13.14
C VAL A 109 -16.44 11.36 -14.53
N ASP A 110 -15.77 11.88 -15.56
CA ASP A 110 -16.12 11.70 -16.97
C ASP A 110 -15.51 10.43 -17.58
N LEU A 111 -14.94 9.55 -16.74
CA LEU A 111 -14.31 8.28 -17.12
C LEU A 111 -13.02 8.41 -17.96
N GLU A 112 -12.42 9.60 -17.96
CA GLU A 112 -11.17 9.85 -18.68
C GLU A 112 -9.94 9.69 -17.77
N PRO A 113 -8.79 9.18 -18.26
CA PRO A 113 -7.55 9.14 -17.48
C PRO A 113 -7.16 10.52 -16.97
N ILE A 114 -6.73 10.62 -15.71
CA ILE A 114 -6.36 11.91 -15.09
C ILE A 114 -5.16 12.62 -15.75
N CYS A 115 -4.40 11.90 -16.59
CA CYS A 115 -3.39 12.46 -17.48
C CYS A 115 -3.16 11.52 -18.66
N VAL A 116 -2.62 12.07 -19.75
CA VAL A 116 -2.27 11.30 -20.94
C VAL A 116 -1.17 10.28 -20.61
N PHE A 117 -1.27 9.08 -21.19
CA PHE A 117 -0.23 8.06 -21.06
C PHE A 117 1.05 8.52 -21.76
N ASN A 118 2.20 8.30 -21.13
CA ASN A 118 3.52 8.52 -21.75
C ASN A 118 3.75 9.94 -22.33
N SER A 119 3.07 10.98 -21.81
CA SER A 119 3.13 12.34 -22.35
C SER A 119 4.43 13.11 -22.07
N GLY A 120 5.56 12.42 -21.87
CA GLY A 120 6.89 13.03 -21.62
C GLY A 120 7.06 13.73 -20.27
N CYS A 121 5.97 14.12 -19.61
CA CYS A 121 5.93 14.42 -18.19
C CYS A 121 5.89 13.08 -17.44
N ASN A 122 6.89 12.78 -16.60
CA ASN A 122 7.09 11.48 -15.93
C ASN A 122 5.92 10.95 -15.05
N LYS A 123 4.73 11.56 -15.09
CA LYS A 123 3.52 11.12 -14.40
C LYS A 123 2.73 10.20 -15.32
N GLN A 124 2.18 9.14 -14.74
CA GLN A 124 1.29 8.21 -15.40
C GLN A 124 -0.06 8.23 -14.68
N PRO A 125 -1.18 7.97 -15.37
CA PRO A 125 -2.50 7.96 -14.76
C PRO A 125 -2.73 6.70 -13.93
N TYR A 126 -1.70 5.91 -13.64
CA TYR A 126 -1.83 4.66 -12.89
C TYR A 126 -0.68 4.44 -11.91
N GLU A 127 -0.93 3.61 -10.91
CA GLU A 127 0.08 3.06 -9.99
C GLU A 127 0.08 1.52 -10.06
N ARG A 128 1.13 0.89 -9.53
CA ARG A 128 1.32 -0.56 -9.58
C ARG A 128 1.04 -1.17 -8.22
N LEU A 129 0.37 -2.32 -8.22
CA LEU A 129 0.27 -3.19 -7.05
C LEU A 129 1.03 -4.48 -7.36
N MET A 130 2.22 -4.59 -6.79
CA MET A 130 3.10 -5.74 -6.98
C MET A 130 2.69 -6.83 -6.00
N ILE A 131 2.32 -8.00 -6.52
CA ILE A 131 1.79 -9.10 -5.73
C ILE A 131 2.81 -10.23 -5.72
N GLY A 132 3.07 -10.74 -4.52
CA GLY A 132 3.87 -11.92 -4.27
C GLY A 132 3.22 -12.84 -3.26
N LYS A 133 3.82 -14.01 -3.05
CA LYS A 133 3.31 -15.03 -2.14
C LYS A 133 4.42 -15.69 -1.32
N VAL A 134 4.01 -16.26 -0.19
CA VAL A 134 4.74 -17.29 0.56
C VAL A 134 3.88 -18.54 0.55
N GLY A 135 4.48 -19.70 0.26
CA GLY A 135 3.76 -20.97 0.21
C GLY A 135 2.66 -21.00 -0.84
N GLN A 136 1.49 -21.50 -0.45
CA GLN A 136 0.35 -21.70 -1.33
C GLN A 136 -0.73 -20.65 -1.11
N VAL A 137 -1.16 -20.01 -2.20
CA VAL A 137 -2.29 -19.07 -2.27
C VAL A 137 -3.20 -19.49 -3.42
N ASN A 138 -4.46 -19.05 -3.43
CA ASN A 138 -5.34 -19.31 -4.57
C ASN A 138 -4.83 -18.60 -5.84
N ASN A 139 -5.29 -19.03 -7.01
CA ASN A 139 -4.82 -18.52 -8.29
C ASN A 139 -5.08 -17.01 -8.47
N VAL A 140 -4.02 -16.21 -8.38
CA VAL A 140 -4.06 -14.76 -8.57
C VAL A 140 -4.03 -14.47 -10.08
N PRO A 141 -4.99 -13.69 -10.62
CA PRO A 141 -4.98 -13.29 -12.04
C PRO A 141 -3.68 -12.60 -12.45
N GLU A 142 -3.13 -13.02 -13.58
CA GLU A 142 -1.90 -12.48 -14.15
C GLU A 142 -2.02 -10.99 -14.53
N GLU A 143 -3.18 -10.56 -15.00
CA GLU A 143 -3.41 -9.16 -15.36
C GLU A 143 -4.73 -8.68 -14.79
N ARG A 144 -4.69 -7.58 -14.04
CA ARG A 144 -5.89 -6.92 -13.50
C ARG A 144 -5.67 -5.42 -13.39
N ILE A 145 -6.72 -4.69 -13.74
CA ILE A 145 -6.79 -3.24 -13.62
C ILE A 145 -7.92 -2.90 -12.66
N ILE A 146 -7.57 -2.17 -11.60
CA ILE A 146 -8.48 -1.50 -10.68
C ILE A 146 -8.71 -0.11 -11.26
N VAL A 147 -9.95 0.28 -11.50
CA VAL A 147 -10.29 1.61 -12.04
C VAL A 147 -11.09 2.35 -11.00
N SER A 148 -10.64 3.55 -10.61
CA SER A 148 -11.41 4.41 -9.73
C SER A 148 -11.04 5.88 -9.86
N ILE A 149 -11.93 6.75 -9.37
CA ILE A 149 -11.65 8.17 -9.20
C ILE A 149 -10.79 8.31 -7.94
N PRO A 150 -9.58 8.92 -8.03
CA PRO A 150 -8.72 9.08 -6.88
C PRO A 150 -9.35 10.03 -5.87
N SER A 151 -9.15 9.75 -4.58
CA SER A 151 -9.60 10.67 -3.52
C SER A 151 -8.84 12.00 -3.58
N ALA A 152 -9.48 13.08 -3.13
CA ALA A 152 -8.85 14.40 -2.99
C ALA A 152 -7.64 14.36 -2.03
N LEU A 153 -7.64 13.43 -1.06
CA LEU A 153 -6.52 13.21 -0.16
C LEU A 153 -5.34 12.54 -0.89
N HIS A 154 -4.17 13.15 -0.79
CA HIS A 154 -2.98 12.69 -1.49
C HIS A 154 -2.54 11.28 -1.04
N SER A 155 -2.26 10.42 -2.04
CA SER A 155 -1.85 9.02 -1.86
C SER A 155 -2.90 8.13 -1.18
N HIS A 156 -4.18 8.51 -1.25
CA HIS A 156 -5.28 7.65 -0.83
C HIS A 156 -5.56 6.59 -1.89
N LYS A 157 -5.00 5.41 -1.66
CA LYS A 157 -5.18 4.21 -2.47
C LYS A 157 -6.56 3.58 -2.21
N PRO A 158 -7.17 2.92 -3.20
CA PRO A 158 -8.40 2.16 -2.97
C PRO A 158 -8.14 1.03 -1.96
N PRO A 159 -9.09 0.73 -1.06
CA PRO A 159 -9.01 -0.43 -0.19
C PRO A 159 -8.86 -1.72 -1.00
N LEU A 160 -7.98 -2.62 -0.55
CA LEU A 160 -7.64 -3.84 -1.28
C LEU A 160 -8.22 -5.11 -0.68
N LEU A 161 -8.82 -5.06 0.52
CA LEU A 161 -9.25 -6.26 1.25
C LEU A 161 -10.18 -7.14 0.40
N ASP A 162 -11.29 -6.59 -0.08
CA ASP A 162 -12.26 -7.35 -0.88
C ASP A 162 -11.68 -7.86 -2.20
N LEU A 163 -10.68 -7.16 -2.75
CA LEU A 163 -10.01 -7.52 -3.99
C LEU A 163 -8.99 -8.64 -3.80
N LEU A 164 -8.36 -8.72 -2.62
CA LEU A 164 -7.26 -9.65 -2.34
C LEU A 164 -7.69 -10.88 -1.51
N THR A 165 -8.69 -10.75 -0.64
CA THR A 165 -9.16 -11.83 0.25
C THR A 165 -9.52 -13.13 -0.49
N PRO A 166 -10.14 -13.12 -1.69
CA PRO A 166 -10.41 -14.36 -2.44
C PRO A 166 -9.14 -15.18 -2.75
N TYR A 167 -7.97 -14.54 -2.71
CA TYR A 167 -6.70 -15.19 -3.03
C TYR A 167 -5.96 -15.75 -1.82
N VAL A 168 -6.46 -15.52 -0.61
CA VAL A 168 -5.84 -15.99 0.63
C VAL A 168 -6.48 -17.33 1.04
N ASN A 169 -5.64 -18.29 1.44
CA ASN A 169 -6.07 -19.61 1.91
C ASN A 169 -6.48 -19.60 3.39
N ALA A 170 -7.32 -18.64 3.78
CA ALA A 170 -7.83 -18.51 5.14
C ALA A 170 -9.27 -17.96 5.10
N GLU A 171 -10.16 -18.55 5.89
CA GLU A 171 -11.56 -18.09 6.00
C GLU A 171 -11.65 -16.69 6.63
N LYS A 172 -10.77 -16.42 7.61
CA LYS A 172 -10.66 -15.14 8.30
C LYS A 172 -9.18 -14.75 8.36
N PRO A 173 -8.64 -14.12 7.30
CA PRO A 173 -7.22 -13.83 7.22
C PRO A 173 -6.81 -12.80 8.28
N GLU A 174 -5.68 -13.04 8.95
CA GLU A 174 -5.02 -12.00 9.74
C GLU A 174 -4.32 -11.04 8.76
N VAL A 175 -4.70 -9.76 8.79
CA VAL A 175 -4.20 -8.76 7.84
C VAL A 175 -3.29 -7.74 8.52
N LEU A 176 -2.12 -7.51 7.92
CA LEU A 176 -1.18 -6.45 8.29
C LEU A 176 -1.10 -5.40 7.18
N GLU A 177 -1.32 -4.14 7.53
CA GLU A 177 -1.08 -3.00 6.67
C GLU A 177 0.13 -2.21 7.17
N LEU A 178 1.16 -2.09 6.34
CA LEU A 178 2.38 -1.33 6.62
C LEU A 178 2.34 0.03 5.94
N PHE A 179 2.86 1.05 6.65
CA PHE A 179 2.81 2.45 6.25
C PHE A 179 1.39 3.01 6.13
N ALA A 180 0.47 2.47 6.94
CA ALA A 180 -0.93 2.82 6.94
C ALA A 180 -1.17 4.31 7.24
N ARG A 181 -2.21 4.87 6.61
CA ARG A 181 -2.67 6.27 6.80
C ARG A 181 -4.11 6.38 7.28
N TYR A 182 -4.83 5.26 7.28
CA TYR A 182 -6.20 5.12 7.71
C TYR A 182 -6.42 3.70 8.20
N LEU A 183 -7.60 3.44 8.76
CA LEU A 183 -7.91 2.15 9.34
C LEU A 183 -8.92 1.40 8.49
N LEU A 184 -8.70 0.09 8.38
CA LEU A 184 -9.63 -0.85 7.77
C LEU A 184 -10.13 -1.85 8.83
N PRO A 185 -11.34 -2.42 8.64
CA PRO A 185 -11.85 -3.43 9.55
C PRO A 185 -10.94 -4.66 9.57
N ASN A 186 -10.88 -5.34 10.73
CA ASN A 186 -10.09 -6.58 10.93
C ASN A 186 -8.61 -6.49 10.49
N THR A 187 -8.03 -5.29 10.48
CA THR A 187 -6.67 -5.05 10.00
C THR A 187 -5.80 -4.54 11.15
N THR A 188 -4.54 -5.01 11.20
CA THR A 188 -3.49 -4.39 12.00
C THR A 188 -2.76 -3.35 11.15
N SER A 189 -2.92 -2.07 11.44
CA SER A 189 -2.32 -0.97 10.69
C SER A 189 -1.09 -0.39 11.41
N VAL A 190 0.07 -0.38 10.76
CA VAL A 190 1.34 0.11 11.32
C VAL A 190 1.89 1.25 10.48
N GLY A 191 2.25 2.36 11.12
CA GLY A 191 2.91 3.47 10.47
C GLY A 191 3.01 4.68 11.39
N TYR A 192 3.56 5.79 10.91
CA TYR A 192 3.60 7.02 11.69
C TYR A 192 2.24 7.72 11.80
N GLU A 193 1.35 7.51 10.82
CA GLU A 193 0.10 8.27 10.72
C GLU A 193 -1.14 7.37 10.43
N PRO A 194 -1.33 6.19 11.04
CA PRO A 194 -2.46 5.29 10.71
C PRO A 194 -3.85 5.90 11.01
N LEU A 195 -3.91 6.99 11.77
CA LEU A 195 -5.14 7.74 12.05
C LEU A 195 -5.32 8.99 11.19
N LYS A 196 -4.42 9.27 10.24
CA LYS A 196 -4.39 10.53 9.50
C LYS A 196 -5.73 10.87 8.87
N TRP A 197 -6.36 9.90 8.23
CA TRP A 197 -7.65 10.10 7.56
C TRP A 197 -8.85 9.79 8.44
N GLN A 198 -8.68 9.60 9.74
CA GLN A 198 -9.83 9.45 10.66
C GLN A 198 -10.27 10.77 11.29
N HIS A 199 -9.60 11.89 10.98
CA HIS A 199 -9.91 13.19 11.57
C HIS A 199 -11.04 13.89 10.81
N GLU A 200 -12.06 14.34 11.55
CA GLU A 200 -13.28 14.97 11.00
C GLU A 200 -13.00 16.20 10.14
N SER A 201 -11.93 16.96 10.43
CA SER A 201 -11.56 18.14 9.63
C SER A 201 -11.19 17.85 8.17
N LEU A 202 -11.04 16.58 7.80
CA LEU A 202 -10.78 16.15 6.42
C LEU A 202 -12.07 15.89 5.64
N TYR A 203 -13.23 15.96 6.31
CA TYR A 203 -14.52 15.60 5.76
C TYR A 203 -15.51 16.74 5.95
N GLU A 204 -16.38 16.92 4.96
CA GLU A 204 -17.54 17.79 5.08
C GLU A 204 -18.72 16.92 5.50
N MET A 205 -19.46 17.40 6.51
CA MET A 205 -20.73 16.78 6.88
C MET A 205 -21.72 17.03 5.75
N VAL A 206 -22.05 15.98 5.01
CA VAL A 206 -23.15 16.03 4.06
C VAL A 206 -24.43 15.84 4.87
N GLU A 207 -25.18 16.91 5.07
CA GLU A 207 -26.55 16.79 5.56
C GLU A 207 -27.35 15.99 4.54
N ASN A 208 -27.77 14.78 4.90
CA ASN A 208 -28.72 14.02 4.12
C ASN A 208 -30.02 14.82 4.07
N LYS A 209 -30.19 15.63 3.02
CA LYS A 209 -31.52 16.07 2.59
C LYS A 209 -32.24 14.79 2.18
N ASN A 210 -33.13 14.34 3.06
CA ASN A 210 -33.99 13.17 2.91
C ASN A 210 -34.31 12.88 1.43
N CYS A 211 -33.86 11.72 0.94
CA CYS A 211 -34.54 11.03 -0.15
C CYS A 211 -35.78 10.33 0.41
#